data_AF-A0A1Y3CU66-F1
#
_entry.id   AF-A0A1Y3CU66-F1
#
_cell.length_a   1.000
_cell.length_b   1.000
_cell.length_c   1.000
_cell.angle_alpha   90.00
_cell.angle_beta   90.00
_cell.angle_gamma   90.00
#
_symmetry.space_group_name_H-M   'P 1'
#
loop_
_entity.id
_entity.type
_entity.pdbx_description
1 polymer ?
#
loop_
_entity_poly.entity_id
_entity_poly.type
_entity_poly.pdbx_seq_one_letter_code
_entity_poly.pdbx_strand_id
1 'polypeptide(L)'
;MKVYFFAQALDNDSTDDWYEFTNNALLKITDEKNQSFVNNMIFELTNNGKKESIQYVDCYFKFVKNDAFDLILLINNEQFDALGRQSKTALIIQNCIRAQNSLDFEKILNLFWEETNRNLLTLSKVANQCNQMFEIVKKKNKLSWLLPLTLVSLGAILGLLFQKLSKG
;
A
#
# COMPACT_ATOMS: atom_id res chain seq x y z
N MET A 1 6.35 -10.11 -6.34
CA MET A 1 5.93 -8.72 -6.15
C MET A 1 5.59 -8.10 -7.50
N LYS A 2 4.47 -7.39 -7.59
CA LYS A 2 4.10 -6.57 -8.75
C LYS A 2 3.82 -5.15 -8.29
N VAL A 3 4.11 -4.17 -9.15
CA VAL A 3 3.92 -2.75 -8.84
C VAL A 3 3.11 -2.13 -9.95
N TYR A 4 1.98 -1.54 -9.57
CA TYR A 4 1.03 -0.92 -10.49
C TYR A 4 0.85 0.54 -10.15
N PHE A 5 0.53 1.32 -11.17
CA PHE A 5 0.16 2.70 -11.04
C PHE A 5 -1.21 2.93 -11.65
N PHE A 6 -1.96 3.78 -10.96
CA PHE A 6 -3.18 4.37 -11.44
C PHE A 6 -3.15 5.84 -11.10
N ALA A 7 -3.37 6.70 -12.09
CA ALA A 7 -3.57 8.10 -11.81
C ALA A 7 -4.70 8.65 -12.65
N GLN A 8 -5.74 9.11 -11.94
CA GLN A 8 -6.83 9.83 -12.54
C GLN A 8 -6.28 11.09 -13.22
N ALA A 9 -6.81 11.40 -14.38
CA ALA A 9 -6.43 12.59 -15.10
C ALA A 9 -7.02 13.86 -14.47
N LEU A 10 -6.34 14.99 -14.71
CA LEU A 10 -6.73 16.31 -14.18
C LEU A 10 -7.45 17.17 -15.22
N ASP A 11 -7.66 16.68 -16.42
CA ASP A 11 -8.38 17.34 -17.48
C ASP A 11 -9.69 16.60 -17.76
N ASN A 12 -10.72 17.34 -18.18
CA ASN A 12 -12.05 16.80 -18.47
C ASN A 12 -12.09 15.89 -19.71
N ASP A 13 -10.96 15.74 -20.41
CA ASP A 13 -10.86 14.99 -21.67
C ASP A 13 -10.17 13.63 -21.53
N SER A 14 -9.71 13.24 -20.34
CA SER A 14 -8.65 12.25 -20.24
C SER A 14 -9.06 10.90 -19.66
N THR A 15 -8.59 9.87 -20.35
CA THR A 15 -8.70 8.47 -20.00
C THR A 15 -7.86 8.16 -18.77
N ASP A 16 -8.42 7.44 -17.81
CA ASP A 16 -7.67 6.86 -16.70
C ASP A 16 -6.42 6.12 -17.18
N ASP A 17 -5.25 6.48 -16.65
CA ASP A 17 -4.00 5.85 -17.06
C ASP A 17 -3.56 4.76 -16.07
N TRP A 18 -3.42 3.55 -16.60
CA TRP A 18 -2.96 2.37 -15.88
C TRP A 18 -1.57 1.96 -16.35
N TYR A 19 -0.66 1.70 -15.42
CA TYR A 19 0.68 1.21 -15.75
C TYR A 19 1.12 0.07 -14.83
N GLU A 20 1.96 -0.81 -15.34
CA GLU A 20 2.71 -1.81 -14.58
C GLU A 20 4.20 -1.45 -14.63
N PHE A 21 4.85 -1.43 -13.48
CA PHE A 21 6.30 -1.28 -13.39
C PHE A 21 6.97 -2.65 -13.48
N THR A 22 7.74 -2.86 -14.54
CA THR A 22 8.43 -4.12 -14.84
C THR A 22 9.79 -3.85 -15.49
N ASN A 23 10.81 -4.62 -15.12
CA ASN A 23 12.16 -4.52 -15.69
C ASN A 23 12.74 -3.08 -15.74
N ASN A 24 12.51 -2.27 -14.70
CA ASN A 24 12.89 -0.84 -14.65
C ASN A 24 12.22 0.06 -15.70
N ALA A 25 11.07 -0.35 -16.24
CA ALA A 25 10.26 0.42 -17.16
C ALA A 25 8.80 0.44 -16.70
N LEU A 26 8.03 1.40 -17.23
CA LEU A 26 6.59 1.44 -17.08
C LEU A 26 5.94 1.01 -18.39
N LEU A 27 5.01 0.06 -18.29
CA LEU A 27 4.22 -0.40 -19.41
C LEU A 27 2.77 0.01 -19.19
N LYS A 28 2.20 0.75 -20.15
CA LYS A 28 0.78 1.11 -20.11
C LYS A 28 -0.08 -0.15 -20.24
N ILE A 29 -1.05 -0.29 -19.36
CA ILE A 29 -2.02 -1.39 -19.38
C ILE A 29 -3.22 -0.90 -20.20
N THR A 30 -3.39 -1.46 -21.40
CA THR A 30 -4.53 -1.15 -22.28
C THR A 30 -5.60 -2.24 -22.27
N ASP A 31 -5.27 -3.42 -21.74
CA ASP A 31 -6.18 -4.56 -21.63
C ASP A 31 -7.21 -4.34 -20.51
N GLU A 32 -8.50 -4.33 -20.86
CA GLU A 32 -9.62 -4.06 -19.94
C GLU A 32 -9.69 -5.05 -18.77
N LYS A 33 -9.32 -6.31 -19.00
CA LYS A 33 -9.34 -7.34 -17.96
C LYS A 33 -8.29 -7.05 -16.90
N ASN A 34 -7.08 -6.66 -17.30
CA ASN A 34 -6.03 -6.24 -16.39
C ASN A 34 -6.39 -4.96 -15.64
N GLN A 35 -6.97 -3.96 -16.33
CA GLN A 35 -7.44 -2.73 -15.68
C GLN A 35 -8.52 -3.04 -14.62
N SER A 36 -9.51 -3.87 -14.97
CA SER A 36 -10.57 -4.32 -14.06
C SER A 36 -10.02 -5.07 -12.85
N PHE A 37 -8.98 -5.89 -13.05
CA PHE A 37 -8.31 -6.60 -11.96
C PHE A 37 -7.66 -5.62 -10.97
N VAL A 38 -6.90 -4.62 -11.45
CA VAL A 38 -6.26 -3.64 -10.56
C VAL A 38 -7.31 -2.76 -9.87
N ASN A 39 -8.38 -2.36 -10.57
CA ASN A 39 -9.52 -1.65 -9.98
C ASN A 39 -10.15 -2.40 -8.80
N ASN A 40 -10.43 -3.70 -8.98
CA ASN A 40 -11.00 -4.52 -7.91
C ASN A 40 -10.07 -4.60 -6.70
N MET A 41 -8.75 -4.67 -6.93
CA MET A 41 -7.76 -4.65 -5.85
C MET A 41 -7.75 -3.30 -5.12
N ILE A 42 -7.89 -2.19 -5.85
CA ILE A 42 -8.04 -0.85 -5.24
C ILE A 42 -9.26 -0.83 -4.32
N PHE A 43 -10.40 -1.29 -4.82
CA PHE A 43 -11.64 -1.33 -4.05
C PHE A 43 -11.50 -2.22 -2.80
N GLU A 44 -10.94 -3.43 -2.95
CA GLU A 44 -10.82 -4.36 -1.82
C GLU A 44 -9.92 -3.78 -0.71
N LEU A 45 -8.76 -3.24 -1.06
CA LEU A 45 -7.80 -2.70 -0.10
C LEU A 45 -8.30 -1.41 0.54
N THR A 46 -8.96 -0.53 -0.21
CA THR A 46 -9.51 0.72 0.35
C THR A 46 -10.70 0.48 1.26
N ASN A 47 -11.50 -0.56 1.00
CA ASN A 47 -12.69 -0.89 1.80
C ASN A 47 -12.36 -1.77 3.02
N ASN A 48 -11.50 -2.78 2.86
CA ASN A 48 -11.24 -3.81 3.88
C ASN A 48 -9.82 -3.76 4.49
N GLY A 49 -8.93 -2.96 3.91
CA GLY A 49 -7.56 -2.82 4.38
C GLY A 49 -7.45 -1.97 5.64
N LYS A 50 -6.33 -2.11 6.33
CA LYS A 50 -5.94 -1.19 7.41
C LYS A 50 -5.40 0.09 6.77
N LYS A 51 -5.66 1.23 7.42
CA LYS A 51 -5.19 2.55 6.97
C LYS A 51 -4.06 3.07 7.85
N GLU A 52 -3.03 3.63 7.23
CA GLU A 52 -2.02 4.49 7.87
C GLU A 52 -1.81 5.72 6.99
N SER A 53 -1.37 6.83 7.57
CA SER A 53 -1.20 8.09 6.83
C SER A 53 0.05 8.82 7.29
N ILE A 54 0.85 9.33 6.34
CA ILE A 54 1.97 10.23 6.59
C ILE A 54 1.90 11.36 5.56
N GLN A 55 1.53 12.57 6.00
CA GLN A 55 1.50 13.79 5.18
C GLN A 55 0.80 13.59 3.82
N TYR A 56 1.57 13.36 2.75
CA TYR A 56 1.07 13.23 1.38
C TYR A 56 0.76 11.79 0.97
N VAL A 57 1.04 10.81 1.82
CA VAL A 57 0.90 9.40 1.50
C VAL A 57 -0.08 8.75 2.45
N ASP A 58 -1.24 8.40 1.92
CA ASP A 58 -2.20 7.51 2.56
C ASP A 58 -1.90 6.07 2.15
N CYS A 59 -1.88 5.14 3.09
CA CYS A 59 -1.61 3.73 2.84
C CYS A 59 -2.77 2.84 3.28
N TYR A 60 -3.23 2.01 2.36
CA TYR A 60 -4.20 0.96 2.62
C TYR A 60 -3.51 -0.38 2.42
N PHE A 61 -3.52 -1.26 3.42
CA PHE A 61 -2.80 -2.53 3.32
C PHE A 61 -3.56 -3.70 3.96
N LYS A 62 -3.28 -4.89 3.45
CA LYS A 62 -3.81 -6.15 3.98
C LYS A 62 -2.70 -7.19 4.02
N PHE A 63 -2.59 -7.87 5.16
CA PHE A 63 -1.69 -9.02 5.27
C PHE A 63 -2.34 -10.24 4.61
N VAL A 64 -1.56 -10.96 3.83
CA VAL A 64 -1.93 -12.20 3.15
C VAL A 64 -1.20 -13.35 3.86
N LYS A 65 -1.51 -14.60 3.51
CA LYS A 65 -0.80 -15.78 4.04
C LYS A 65 0.70 -15.73 3.67
N ASN A 66 1.52 -16.48 4.43
CA ASN A 66 2.95 -16.67 4.17
C ASN A 66 3.79 -15.39 4.20
N ASP A 67 3.53 -14.51 5.17
CA ASP A 67 4.26 -13.23 5.35
C ASP A 67 4.23 -12.27 4.15
N ALA A 68 3.28 -12.47 3.23
CA ALA A 68 3.02 -11.54 2.15
C ALA A 68 2.04 -10.44 2.58
N PHE A 69 2.07 -9.33 1.87
CA PHE A 69 1.08 -8.26 1.99
C PHE A 69 0.87 -7.56 0.66
N ASP A 70 -0.34 -7.03 0.52
CA ASP A 70 -0.72 -6.12 -0.55
C ASP A 70 -0.95 -4.75 0.06
N LEU A 71 -0.57 -3.69 -0.65
CA LEU A 71 -0.81 -2.33 -0.21
C LEU A 71 -1.02 -1.37 -1.37
N ILE A 72 -1.65 -0.24 -1.05
CA ILE A 72 -1.81 0.92 -1.93
C ILE A 72 -1.26 2.12 -1.21
N LEU A 73 -0.37 2.86 -1.87
CA LEU A 73 0.05 4.20 -1.49
C LEU A 73 -0.74 5.19 -2.36
N LEU A 74 -1.71 5.88 -1.76
CA LEU A 74 -2.39 7.01 -2.34
C LEU A 74 -1.55 8.27 -2.09
N ILE A 75 -0.90 8.74 -3.15
CA ILE A 75 -0.06 9.92 -3.16
C ILE A 75 -0.94 11.11 -3.51
N ASN A 76 -0.98 12.07 -2.60
CA ASN A 76 -1.58 13.37 -2.83
C ASN A 76 -0.58 14.26 -3.56
N ASN A 77 -0.90 14.62 -4.80
CA ASN A 77 0.03 15.38 -5.64
C ASN A 77 -0.05 16.90 -5.42
N GLU A 78 -0.93 17.39 -4.54
CA GLU A 78 -1.21 18.82 -4.31
C GLU A 78 -1.62 19.63 -5.57
N GLN A 79 -1.74 18.97 -6.72
CA GLN A 79 -2.24 19.53 -7.97
C GLN A 79 -3.77 19.50 -7.97
N PHE A 80 -4.37 20.53 -8.53
CA PHE A 80 -5.81 20.65 -8.69
C PHE A 80 -6.16 20.75 -10.16
N ASP A 81 -7.27 20.12 -10.56
CA ASP A 81 -7.83 20.36 -11.89
C ASP A 81 -8.58 21.70 -11.98
N ALA A 82 -9.07 22.00 -13.19
CA ALA A 82 -9.88 23.19 -13.47
C ALA A 82 -11.20 23.25 -12.66
N LEU A 83 -11.63 22.14 -12.07
CA LEU A 83 -12.81 22.04 -11.20
C LEU A 83 -12.45 22.07 -9.70
N GLY A 84 -11.17 22.24 -9.36
CA GLY A 84 -10.69 22.27 -7.97
C GLY A 84 -10.60 20.89 -7.31
N ARG A 85 -10.67 19.80 -8.06
CA ARG A 85 -10.46 18.44 -7.53
C ARG A 85 -8.97 18.16 -7.43
N GLN A 86 -8.57 17.58 -6.32
CA GLN A 86 -7.18 17.27 -6.05
C GLN A 86 -6.74 15.99 -6.78
N SER A 87 -5.63 16.05 -7.49
CA SER A 87 -5.00 14.91 -8.13
C SER A 87 -4.46 13.92 -7.10
N LYS A 88 -4.77 12.64 -7.32
CA LYS A 88 -4.19 11.54 -6.57
C LYS A 88 -3.61 10.51 -7.52
N THR A 89 -2.50 9.94 -7.11
CA THR A 89 -1.90 8.78 -7.76
C THR A 89 -1.92 7.61 -6.80
N ALA A 90 -2.47 6.49 -7.24
CA ALA A 90 -2.41 5.24 -6.52
C ALA A 90 -1.21 4.42 -7.03
N LEU A 91 -0.28 4.12 -6.13
CA LEU A 91 0.80 3.16 -6.33
C LEU A 91 0.43 1.88 -5.57
N ILE A 92 0.15 0.81 -6.30
CA ILE A 92 -0.29 -0.46 -5.75
C ILE A 92 0.86 -1.46 -5.79
N ILE A 93 1.16 -2.09 -4.66
CA ILE A 93 2.22 -3.10 -4.55
C ILE A 93 1.56 -4.40 -4.10
N GLN A 94 1.67 -5.41 -4.96
CA GLN A 94 1.05 -6.73 -4.76
C GLN A 94 2.10 -7.80 -4.45
N ASN A 95 1.72 -8.78 -3.64
CA ASN A 95 2.49 -9.97 -3.30
C ASN A 95 3.89 -9.57 -2.83
N CYS A 96 3.96 -8.56 -1.96
CA CYS A 96 5.21 -8.14 -1.35
C CYS A 96 5.55 -9.11 -0.23
N ILE A 97 6.71 -9.75 -0.31
CA ILE A 97 7.22 -10.62 0.76
C ILE A 97 7.95 -9.73 1.75
N ARG A 98 7.72 -9.88 3.06
CA ARG A 98 8.38 -9.03 4.08
C ARG A 98 9.90 -9.02 4.04
N ALA A 99 10.51 -10.16 3.69
CA ALA A 99 11.96 -10.29 3.58
C ALA A 99 12.54 -9.60 2.32
N GLN A 100 11.69 -9.10 1.41
CA GLN A 100 12.14 -8.44 0.20
C GLN A 100 12.80 -7.10 0.51
N ASN A 101 13.96 -6.90 -0.12
CA ASN A 101 14.72 -5.68 -0.01
C ASN A 101 14.04 -4.57 -0.82
N SER A 102 14.13 -3.37 -0.26
CA SER A 102 13.53 -2.09 -0.64
C SER A 102 13.10 -1.90 -2.10
N LEU A 103 11.99 -1.20 -2.29
CA LEU A 103 11.65 -0.55 -3.55
C LEU A 103 12.35 0.81 -3.62
N ASP A 104 12.94 1.12 -4.76
CA ASP A 104 13.43 2.46 -5.04
C ASP A 104 12.26 3.35 -5.49
N PHE A 105 11.52 3.87 -4.51
CA PHE A 105 10.36 4.71 -4.79
C PHE A 105 10.71 5.99 -5.54
N GLU A 106 11.91 6.55 -5.36
CA GLU A 106 12.30 7.78 -6.07
C GLU A 106 12.42 7.51 -7.56
N LYS A 107 13.14 6.44 -7.94
CA LYS A 107 13.23 6.00 -9.33
C LYS A 107 11.87 5.62 -9.92
N ILE A 108 11.09 4.83 -9.19
CA ILE A 108 9.79 4.32 -9.64
C ILE A 108 8.81 5.48 -9.89
N LEU A 109 8.75 6.45 -8.97
CA LEU A 109 7.92 7.64 -9.13
C LEU A 109 8.44 8.55 -10.24
N ASN A 110 9.76 8.74 -10.36
CA ASN A 110 10.33 9.57 -11.43
C ASN A 110 9.93 9.06 -12.82
N LEU A 111 10.06 7.75 -13.06
CA LEU A 111 9.65 7.13 -14.32
C LEU A 111 8.17 7.35 -14.61
N PHE A 112 7.31 7.26 -13.59
CA PHE A 112 5.87 7.45 -13.75
C PHE A 112 5.50 8.86 -14.15
N TRP A 113 6.17 9.82 -13.55
CA TRP A 113 5.97 11.24 -13.82
C TRP A 113 6.50 11.68 -15.17
N GLU A 114 7.65 11.16 -15.58
CA GLU A 114 8.18 11.35 -16.94
C GLU A 114 7.21 10.80 -17.99
N GLU A 115 6.72 9.57 -17.82
CA GLU A 115 5.82 8.91 -18.77
C GLU A 115 4.46 9.62 -18.88
N THR A 116 3.93 10.09 -17.74
CA THR A 116 2.62 10.76 -17.71
C THR A 116 2.69 12.27 -17.93
N ASN A 117 3.89 12.83 -18.10
CA ASN A 117 4.15 14.26 -18.19
C ASN A 117 3.57 15.06 -17.00
N ARG A 118 3.65 14.50 -15.79
CA ARG A 118 3.16 15.11 -14.55
C ARG A 118 4.35 15.52 -13.70
N ASN A 119 4.47 16.79 -13.31
CA ASN A 119 5.59 17.25 -12.48
C ASN A 119 5.25 17.24 -10.99
N LEU A 120 6.04 16.54 -10.18
CA LEU A 120 5.94 16.62 -8.72
C LEU A 120 7.06 17.52 -8.17
N LEU A 121 6.71 18.71 -7.68
CA LEU A 121 7.66 19.66 -7.06
C LEU A 121 8.34 19.08 -5.79
N THR A 122 7.89 17.93 -5.30
CA THR A 122 8.28 17.33 -4.02
C THR A 122 8.66 15.85 -4.14
N LEU A 123 9.10 15.38 -5.32
CA LEU A 123 9.39 13.98 -5.63
C LEU A 123 10.20 13.25 -4.53
N SER A 124 11.37 13.77 -4.16
CA SER A 124 12.24 13.14 -3.16
C SER A 124 11.56 13.05 -1.77
N LYS A 125 10.80 14.08 -1.38
CA LYS A 125 10.04 14.09 -0.12
C LYS A 125 8.94 13.02 -0.13
N VAL A 126 8.18 12.91 -1.22
CA VAL A 126 7.13 11.90 -1.39
C VAL A 126 7.72 10.49 -1.44
N ALA A 127 8.81 10.29 -2.18
CA ALA A 127 9.52 9.01 -2.22
C ALA A 127 9.99 8.56 -0.84
N ASN A 128 10.52 9.48 -0.02
CA ASN A 128 10.89 9.20 1.37
C ASN A 128 9.67 8.79 2.22
N GLN A 129 8.51 9.45 2.03
CA GLN A 129 7.28 9.08 2.74
C GLN A 129 6.75 7.71 2.32
N CYS A 130 6.81 7.38 1.02
CA CYS A 130 6.50 6.04 0.52
C CYS A 130 7.41 4.98 1.15
N ASN A 131 8.72 5.24 1.22
CA ASN A 131 9.71 4.39 1.89
C ASN A 131 9.37 4.17 3.37
N GLN A 132 9.10 5.24 4.11
CA GLN A 132 8.75 5.18 5.53
C GLN A 132 7.49 4.35 5.75
N MET A 133 6.47 4.58 4.92
CA MET A 133 5.19 3.87 5.00
C MET A 133 5.37 2.38 4.71
N PHE A 134 6.15 2.04 3.70
CA PHE A 134 6.49 0.65 3.36
C PHE A 134 7.15 -0.06 4.54
N GLU A 135 8.09 0.59 5.22
CA GLU A 135 8.76 0.04 6.41
C GLU A 135 7.83 -0.09 7.62
N ILE A 136 6.89 0.84 7.81
CA ILE A 136 5.84 0.74 8.84
C ILE A 136 4.99 -0.50 8.61
N VAL A 137 4.50 -0.70 7.38
CA VAL A 137 3.66 -1.86 7.02
C VAL A 137 4.43 -3.16 7.22
N LYS A 138 5.69 -3.25 6.79
CA LYS A 138 6.55 -4.43 7.01
C LYS A 138 6.65 -4.81 8.49
N LYS A 139 6.71 -3.83 9.39
CA LYS A 139 6.81 -4.05 10.84
C LYS A 139 5.46 -4.45 11.48
N LYS A 140 4.33 -4.06 10.90
CA LYS A 140 2.99 -4.14 11.52
C LYS A 140 2.33 -5.53 11.65
N ASN A 141 3.01 -6.64 11.36
CA ASN A 141 2.48 -8.00 11.64
C ASN A 141 3.11 -8.70 12.85
N LYS A 142 4.22 -8.18 13.40
CA LYS A 142 4.87 -8.81 14.58
C LYS A 142 3.94 -8.77 15.79
N LEU A 143 3.07 -7.75 15.89
CA LEU A 143 2.13 -7.56 16.98
C LEU A 143 0.86 -8.42 16.88
N SER A 144 0.33 -8.64 15.68
CA SER A 144 -0.94 -9.37 15.48
C SER A 144 -0.82 -10.88 15.73
N TRP A 145 0.36 -11.48 15.59
CA TRP A 145 0.61 -12.88 15.95
C TRP A 145 1.00 -13.07 17.41
N LEU A 146 1.68 -12.10 18.04
CA LEU A 146 2.10 -12.20 19.44
C LEU A 146 0.92 -12.05 20.41
N LEU A 147 -0.02 -11.13 20.13
CA LEU A 147 -1.19 -10.88 20.98
C LEU A 147 -2.02 -12.15 21.29
N PRO A 148 -2.44 -12.97 20.30
CA PRO A 148 -3.18 -14.19 20.58
C PRO A 148 -2.34 -15.23 21.34
N LEU A 149 -1.05 -15.36 21.05
CA LEU A 149 -0.16 -16.29 21.79
C LEU A 149 -0.01 -15.89 23.25
N THR A 150 0.17 -14.60 23.53
CA THR A 150 0.22 -14.09 24.90
C THR A 150 -1.10 -14.28 25.63
N LEU A 151 -2.25 -14.06 24.98
CA LEU A 151 -3.57 -14.25 25.56
C LEU A 151 -3.88 -15.72 25.87
N VAL A 152 -3.51 -16.64 24.96
CA VAL A 152 -3.64 -18.09 25.18
C VAL A 152 -2.74 -18.55 26.34
N SER A 153 -1.50 -18.07 26.40
CA SER A 153 -0.61 -18.39 27.53
C SER A 153 -1.12 -17.85 28.87
N LEU A 154 -1.69 -16.64 28.88
CA LEU A 154 -2.24 -16.01 30.08
C LEU A 154 -3.48 -16.78 30.57
N GLY A 155 -4.36 -17.19 29.64
CA GLY A 155 -5.53 -18.01 29.93
C GLY A 155 -5.15 -19.39 30.49
N ALA A 156 -4.11 -20.03 29.95
CA ALA A 156 -3.61 -21.31 30.45
C ALA A 156 -3.02 -21.18 31.88
N ILE A 157 -2.26 -20.12 32.15
CA ILE A 157 -1.69 -19.84 33.48
C ILE A 157 -2.79 -19.56 34.51
N LEU A 158 -3.79 -18.74 34.15
CA LEU A 158 -4.95 -18.46 35.00
C LEU A 158 -5.76 -19.72 35.29
N GLY A 159 -6.02 -20.57 34.29
CA GLY A 159 -6.72 -21.83 34.47
C GLY A 159 -6.01 -22.79 35.45
N LEU A 160 -4.68 -22.87 35.37
CA LEU A 160 -3.87 -23.67 36.30
C LEU A 160 -3.88 -23.10 37.72
N LEU A 161 -3.83 -21.78 37.88
CA LEU A 161 -3.94 -21.10 39.18
C LEU A 161 -5.30 -21.35 39.84
N PHE A 162 -6.40 -21.23 39.10
CA PHE A 162 -7.75 -21.50 39.60
C PHE A 162 -7.96 -22.98 39.97
N GLN A 163 -7.44 -23.93 39.18
CA GLN A 163 -7.48 -25.35 39.55
C GLN A 163 -6.70 -25.66 40.83
N LYS A 164 -5.59 -24.96 41.08
CA LYS A 164 -4.77 -25.16 42.26
C LYS A 164 -5.40 -24.56 43.52
N LEU A 165 -6.08 -23.42 43.38
CA LEU A 165 -6.83 -22.76 44.47
C LEU A 165 -8.17 -23.46 44.80
N SER A 166 -8.80 -24.12 43.83
CA SER A 166 -10.06 -24.86 44.03
C SER A 166 -9.88 -26.19 44.76
N LYS A 167 -8.65 -26.69 44.91
CA LYS A 167 -8.34 -28.02 45.49
C LYS A 167 -7.70 -27.94 46.88
N GLY A 168 -7.56 -26.75 47.46
CA GLY A 168 -7.14 -26.51 48.85
C GLY A 168 -8.27 -25.93 49.65
#